data_AF-A0A7X9D9U0-F1
#
_entry.id   AF-A0A7X9D9U0-F1
#
_cell.length_a   1.000
_cell.length_b   1.000
_cell.length_c   1.000
_cell.angle_alpha   90.00
_cell.angle_beta   90.00
_cell.angle_gamma   90.00
#
_symmetry.space_group_name_H-M   'P 1'
#
loop_
_entity.id
_entity.type
_entity.pdbx_description
1 polymer ?
#
loop_
_entity_poly.entity_id
_entity_poly.type
_entity_poly.pdbx_seq_one_letter_code
_entity_poly.pdbx_strand_id
1 'polypeptide(L)'
;MRNKILLLIIFVLSVTANAASQTFPVDTAKLNTSFRELVSSPNTIERQKAFFEAFPNTWTEFMMTYQYNSENNYDLTMYNLAQKQIEALGGRVTLIKDSIYCKKLVNIAVGGELEADAPNYYQTLLHKTMWHRMDGMLEAISKLRKGHQMQFWQFYWSNPVKSKQIETEYNRLLKLNIDAYPEEMKTMKIAFEYFYDGVNIDGGFSKE
;
A
#
# COMPACT_ATOMS: atom_id res chain seq x y z
N MET A 1 30.91 -33.17 20.82
CA MET A 1 29.97 -33.41 19.71
C MET A 1 28.52 -33.10 20.08
N ARG A 2 27.99 -33.59 21.22
CA ARG A 2 26.60 -33.35 21.68
C ARG A 2 26.15 -31.88 21.68
N ASN A 3 27.00 -30.96 22.16
CA ASN A 3 26.66 -29.53 22.22
C ASN A 3 26.62 -28.85 20.84
N LYS A 4 27.39 -29.35 19.85
CA LYS A 4 27.38 -28.82 18.48
C LYS A 4 26.10 -29.25 17.73
N ILE A 5 25.63 -30.47 17.97
CA ILE A 5 24.37 -30.99 17.41
C ILE A 5 23.17 -30.23 18.02
N LEU A 6 23.19 -29.97 19.33
CA LEU A 6 22.13 -29.20 19.99
C LEU A 6 22.03 -27.75 19.46
N LEU A 7 23.18 -27.08 19.26
CA LEU A 7 23.22 -25.75 18.65
C LEU A 7 22.72 -25.76 17.20
N LEU A 8 23.03 -26.80 16.43
CA LEU A 8 22.54 -26.95 15.06
C LEU A 8 21.02 -27.15 15.02
N ILE A 9 20.47 -27.97 15.93
CA ILE A 9 19.02 -28.19 16.07
C ILE A 9 18.31 -26.89 16.46
N ILE A 10 18.84 -26.14 17.43
CA ILE A 10 18.28 -24.84 17.83
C ILE A 10 18.32 -23.86 16.66
N PHE A 11 19.42 -23.80 15.91
CA PHE A 11 19.56 -22.93 14.75
C PHE A 11 18.56 -23.30 13.64
N VAL A 12 18.41 -24.59 13.31
CA VAL A 12 17.45 -25.07 12.31
C VAL A 12 16.01 -24.77 12.73
N LEU A 13 15.64 -25.00 14.00
CA LEU A 13 14.30 -24.67 14.53
C LEU A 13 14.03 -23.16 14.53
N SER A 14 15.07 -22.34 14.73
CA SER A 14 14.96 -20.88 14.66
C SER A 14 14.75 -20.38 13.22
N VAL A 15 15.36 -21.05 12.24
CA VAL A 15 15.22 -20.71 10.82
C VAL A 15 13.83 -21.11 10.29
N THR A 16 13.27 -22.24 10.72
CA THR A 16 11.93 -22.67 10.29
C THR A 16 10.79 -21.89 10.96
N ALA A 17 10.97 -21.44 12.21
CA ALA A 17 9.98 -20.58 12.88
C ALA A 17 9.87 -19.19 12.24
N ASN A 18 10.97 -18.64 11.71
CA ASN A 18 10.97 -17.36 10.99
C ASN A 18 10.42 -17.45 9.56
N ALA A 19 10.26 -18.66 9.00
CA ALA A 19 9.75 -18.87 7.64
C ALA A 19 8.20 -18.84 7.57
N ALA A 20 7.51 -18.84 8.70
CA ALA A 20 6.06 -18.75 8.77
C ALA A 20 5.62 -17.38 9.31
N SER A 21 5.83 -16.32 8.52
CA SER A 21 4.94 -15.16 8.62
C SER A 21 3.54 -15.66 8.25
N GLN A 22 2.73 -16.00 9.25
CA GLN A 22 1.33 -16.36 9.05
C GLN A 22 0.56 -15.08 8.69
N THR A 23 0.66 -14.65 7.43
CA THR A 23 -0.31 -13.73 6.86
C THR A 23 -1.61 -14.50 6.68
N PHE A 24 -2.59 -14.19 7.52
CA PHE A 24 -3.91 -14.78 7.38
C PHE A 24 -4.54 -14.26 6.09
N PRO A 25 -5.15 -15.13 5.27
CA PRO A 25 -5.85 -14.67 4.08
C PRO A 25 -6.97 -13.72 4.48
N VAL A 26 -7.15 -12.67 3.68
CA VAL A 26 -8.30 -11.77 3.81
C VAL A 26 -9.58 -12.59 3.66
N ASP A 27 -10.54 -12.39 4.55
CA ASP A 27 -11.88 -12.97 4.42
C ASP A 27 -12.62 -12.26 3.28
N THR A 28 -12.45 -12.78 2.06
CA THR A 28 -13.02 -12.21 0.84
C THR A 28 -14.55 -12.27 0.84
N ALA A 29 -15.16 -13.22 1.55
CA ALA A 29 -16.61 -13.30 1.70
C ALA A 29 -17.14 -12.13 2.56
N LYS A 30 -16.46 -11.83 3.67
CA LYS A 30 -16.77 -10.67 4.51
C LYS A 30 -16.51 -9.35 3.78
N LEU A 31 -15.38 -9.24 3.06
CA LEU A 31 -15.06 -8.07 2.25
C LEU A 31 -16.13 -7.82 1.18
N ASN A 32 -16.53 -8.86 0.44
CA ASN A 32 -17.55 -8.72 -0.60
C ASN A 32 -18.92 -8.38 -0.03
N THR A 33 -19.28 -8.97 1.12
CA THR A 33 -20.57 -8.68 1.78
C THR A 33 -20.62 -7.24 2.27
N SER A 34 -19.60 -6.80 3.01
CA SER A 34 -19.51 -5.41 3.49
C SER A 34 -19.38 -4.39 2.35
N PHE A 35 -18.71 -4.74 1.25
CA PHE A 35 -18.69 -3.90 0.05
C PHE A 35 -20.09 -3.71 -0.55
N ARG A 36 -20.87 -4.79 -0.72
CA ARG A 36 -22.26 -4.71 -1.23
C ARG A 36 -23.14 -3.85 -0.32
N GLU A 37 -22.98 -3.98 0.99
CA GLU A 37 -23.71 -3.17 1.96
C GLU A 37 -23.29 -1.69 1.89
N LEU A 38 -22.00 -1.41 1.78
CA LEU A 38 -21.46 -0.05 1.67
C LEU A 38 -21.99 0.70 0.45
N VAL A 39 -22.03 0.04 -0.72
CA VAL A 39 -22.54 0.67 -1.95
C VAL A 39 -24.05 0.78 -1.98
N SER A 40 -24.75 0.07 -1.10
CA SER A 40 -26.20 0.17 -0.91
C SER A 40 -26.56 1.38 -0.04
N SER A 41 -27.68 2.03 -0.31
CA SER A 41 -28.17 3.13 0.53
C SER A 41 -28.80 2.62 1.84
N PRO A 42 -28.69 3.33 2.97
CA PRO A 42 -27.86 4.53 3.23
C PRO A 42 -26.38 4.21 3.51
N ASN A 43 -25.48 5.16 3.25
CA ASN A 43 -24.04 5.06 3.54
C ASN A 43 -23.73 5.41 5.02
N THR A 44 -24.07 4.52 5.95
CA THR A 44 -23.91 4.76 7.40
C THR A 44 -22.47 4.51 7.88
N ILE A 45 -22.13 5.03 9.07
CA ILE A 45 -20.81 4.82 9.68
C ILE A 45 -20.54 3.33 9.98
N GLU A 46 -21.57 2.54 10.32
CA GLU A 46 -21.45 1.11 10.58
C GLU A 46 -21.03 0.35 9.31
N ARG A 47 -21.65 0.66 8.17
CA ARG A 47 -21.32 0.05 6.88
C ARG A 47 -19.92 0.43 6.40
N GLN A 48 -19.54 1.70 6.59
CA GLN A 48 -18.17 2.16 6.29
C GLN A 48 -17.14 1.45 7.16
N LYS A 49 -17.38 1.31 8.47
CA LYS A 49 -16.49 0.58 9.38
C LYS A 49 -16.36 -0.89 8.99
N ALA A 50 -17.48 -1.56 8.73
CA ALA A 50 -17.49 -2.97 8.34
C ALA A 50 -16.64 -3.23 7.09
N PHE A 51 -16.79 -2.39 6.05
CA PHE A 51 -15.98 -2.49 4.84
C PHE A 51 -14.51 -2.13 5.10
N PHE A 52 -14.24 -1.02 5.80
CA PHE A 52 -12.88 -0.56 6.08
C PHE A 52 -12.08 -1.57 6.90
N GLU A 53 -12.71 -2.23 7.87
CA GLU A 53 -12.10 -3.30 8.69
C GLU A 53 -11.88 -4.59 7.89
N ALA A 54 -12.77 -4.91 6.95
CA ALA A 54 -12.63 -6.09 6.09
C ALA A 54 -11.62 -5.89 4.94
N PHE A 55 -11.35 -4.63 4.55
CA PHE A 55 -10.36 -4.30 3.53
C PHE A 55 -8.94 -4.68 4.00
N PRO A 56 -8.03 -5.10 3.09
CA PRO A 56 -6.63 -5.38 3.41
C PRO A 56 -5.95 -4.35 4.34
N ASN A 57 -5.01 -4.78 5.18
CA ASN A 57 -4.25 -3.92 6.10
C ASN A 57 -2.77 -3.78 5.74
N THR A 58 -2.25 -4.70 4.92
CA THR A 58 -0.84 -4.75 4.52
C THR A 58 -0.73 -4.95 3.01
N TRP A 59 0.44 -4.66 2.43
CA TRP A 59 0.70 -4.93 1.03
C TRP A 59 0.49 -6.41 0.67
N THR A 60 0.96 -7.33 1.51
CA THR A 60 0.80 -8.78 1.29
C THR A 60 -0.66 -9.20 1.28
N GLU A 61 -1.47 -8.73 2.22
CA GLU A 61 -2.92 -8.98 2.20
C GLU A 61 -3.57 -8.40 0.95
N PHE A 62 -3.15 -7.21 0.52
CA PHE A 62 -3.67 -6.54 -0.65
C PHE A 62 -3.38 -7.33 -1.94
N MET A 63 -2.13 -7.76 -2.13
CA MET A 63 -1.74 -8.57 -3.29
C MET A 63 -2.38 -9.96 -3.26
N MET A 64 -2.40 -10.64 -2.11
CA MET A 64 -3.12 -11.92 -1.99
C MET A 64 -4.61 -11.81 -2.31
N THR A 65 -5.21 -10.63 -2.09
CA THR A 65 -6.63 -10.40 -2.40
C THR A 65 -6.85 -10.13 -3.88
N TYR A 66 -5.99 -9.34 -4.53
CA TYR A 66 -6.28 -8.77 -5.85
C TYR A 66 -5.35 -9.20 -6.97
N GLN A 67 -4.29 -9.96 -6.71
CA GLN A 67 -3.34 -10.35 -7.75
C GLN A 67 -4.00 -11.20 -8.84
N TYR A 68 -3.58 -10.98 -10.08
CA TYR A 68 -3.93 -11.86 -11.18
C TYR A 68 -3.22 -13.20 -11.04
N ASN A 69 -3.89 -14.29 -11.39
CA ASN A 69 -3.28 -15.60 -11.53
C ASN A 69 -3.76 -16.24 -12.83
N SER A 70 -2.80 -16.59 -13.70
CA SER A 70 -3.03 -17.21 -15.01
C SER A 70 -3.31 -18.72 -14.96
N GLU A 71 -3.22 -19.34 -13.78
CA GLU A 71 -3.52 -20.76 -13.61
C GLU A 71 -4.96 -21.06 -14.01
N ASN A 72 -5.13 -22.12 -14.80
CA ASN A 72 -6.45 -22.57 -15.22
C ASN A 72 -7.33 -22.87 -14.00
N ASN A 73 -8.54 -22.30 -13.98
CA ASN A 73 -9.55 -22.39 -12.92
C ASN A 73 -9.26 -21.58 -11.63
N TYR A 74 -8.31 -20.64 -11.65
CA TYR A 74 -8.19 -19.69 -10.55
C TYR A 74 -9.41 -18.75 -10.49
N ASP A 75 -9.93 -18.49 -9.29
CA ASP A 75 -11.06 -17.58 -9.10
C ASP A 75 -10.60 -16.12 -9.20
N LEU A 76 -10.88 -15.48 -10.34
CA LEU A 76 -10.57 -14.08 -10.61
C LEU A 76 -11.62 -13.10 -10.09
N THR A 77 -12.58 -13.54 -9.26
CA THR A 77 -13.64 -12.67 -8.72
C THR A 77 -13.06 -11.44 -8.02
N MET A 78 -12.04 -11.63 -7.16
CA MET A 78 -11.46 -10.51 -6.42
C MET A 78 -10.61 -9.60 -7.31
N TYR A 79 -9.80 -10.16 -8.21
CA TYR A 79 -9.07 -9.41 -9.24
C TYR A 79 -10.01 -8.46 -10.01
N ASN A 80 -11.14 -8.98 -10.50
CA ASN A 80 -12.14 -8.20 -11.24
C ASN A 80 -12.88 -7.15 -10.39
N LEU A 81 -12.88 -7.29 -9.06
CA LEU A 81 -13.49 -6.35 -8.13
C LEU A 81 -12.52 -5.29 -7.60
N ALA A 82 -11.21 -5.44 -7.84
CA ALA A 82 -10.16 -4.61 -7.25
C ALA A 82 -10.42 -3.12 -7.43
N GLN A 83 -10.62 -2.67 -8.68
CA GLN A 83 -10.86 -1.25 -8.97
C GLN A 83 -12.07 -0.71 -8.19
N LYS A 84 -13.20 -1.41 -8.22
CA LYS A 84 -14.45 -0.95 -7.57
C LYS A 84 -14.32 -0.87 -6.05
N GLN A 85 -13.63 -1.81 -5.43
CA GLN A 85 -13.43 -1.82 -3.99
C GLN A 85 -12.43 -0.72 -3.57
N ILE A 86 -11.36 -0.50 -4.32
CA ILE A 86 -10.41 0.60 -4.09
C ILE A 86 -11.09 1.96 -4.27
N GLU A 87 -11.91 2.13 -5.31
CA GLU A 87 -12.70 3.34 -5.53
C GLU A 87 -13.72 3.58 -4.41
N ALA A 88 -14.36 2.53 -3.88
CA ALA A 88 -15.26 2.65 -2.73
C ALA A 88 -14.50 3.03 -1.44
N LEU A 89 -13.29 2.51 -1.24
CA LEU A 89 -12.42 2.93 -0.14
C LEU A 89 -12.11 4.44 -0.20
N GLY A 90 -11.89 4.98 -1.41
CA GLY A 90 -11.68 6.43 -1.61
C GLY A 90 -12.93 7.29 -1.51
N GLY A 91 -14.03 6.85 -2.12
CA GLY A 91 -15.21 7.68 -2.36
C GLY A 91 -16.38 7.47 -1.40
N ARG A 92 -16.43 6.35 -0.67
CA ARG A 92 -17.56 6.01 0.22
C ARG A 92 -17.19 5.99 1.69
N VAL A 93 -15.92 5.80 2.04
CA VAL A 93 -15.42 5.84 3.42
C VAL A 93 -15.09 7.28 3.83
N THR A 94 -16.13 8.07 4.09
CA THR A 94 -16.06 9.52 4.35
C THR A 94 -16.26 9.91 5.82
N LEU A 95 -16.80 9.02 6.65
CA LEU A 95 -17.13 9.28 8.06
C LEU A 95 -16.08 8.72 9.03
N ILE A 96 -15.10 7.95 8.54
CA ILE A 96 -13.96 7.47 9.33
C ILE A 96 -12.96 8.62 9.51
N LYS A 97 -12.48 8.81 10.75
CA LYS A 97 -11.49 9.84 11.09
C LYS A 97 -10.23 9.71 10.23
N ASP A 98 -9.72 10.83 9.76
CA ASP A 98 -8.54 10.89 8.88
C ASP A 98 -7.31 10.20 9.45
N SER A 99 -7.06 10.32 10.76
CA SER A 99 -5.92 9.66 11.41
C SER A 99 -5.98 8.13 11.35
N ILE A 100 -7.18 7.55 11.30
CA ILE A 100 -7.39 6.10 11.16
C ILE A 100 -7.32 5.72 9.68
N TYR A 101 -8.02 6.49 8.84
CA TYR A 101 -8.11 6.27 7.40
C TYR A 101 -6.73 6.32 6.73
N CYS A 102 -6.00 7.43 6.90
CA CYS A 102 -4.69 7.65 6.28
C CYS A 102 -3.67 6.62 6.79
N LYS A 103 -3.73 6.26 8.07
CA LYS A 103 -2.86 5.21 8.64
C LYS A 103 -3.05 3.86 7.93
N LYS A 104 -4.30 3.43 7.68
CA LYS A 104 -4.54 2.21 6.89
C LYS A 104 -3.94 2.37 5.49
N LEU A 105 -4.21 3.50 4.83
CA LEU A 105 -3.76 3.66 3.45
C LEU A 105 -2.23 3.59 3.31
N VAL A 106 -1.53 4.30 4.20
CA VAL A 106 -0.07 4.29 4.30
C VAL A 106 0.45 2.90 4.60
N ASN A 107 -0.13 2.20 5.59
CA ASN A 107 0.32 0.86 5.98
C ASN A 107 0.22 -0.17 4.85
N ILE A 108 -0.85 -0.13 4.05
CA ILE A 108 -0.99 -1.04 2.90
C ILE A 108 0.10 -0.77 1.85
N ALA A 109 0.48 0.48 1.64
CA ALA A 109 1.48 0.87 0.65
C ALA A 109 2.94 0.59 1.07
N VAL A 110 3.21 0.34 2.35
CA VAL A 110 4.57 0.01 2.81
C VAL A 110 4.99 -1.33 2.20
N GLY A 111 6.05 -1.30 1.40
CA GLY A 111 6.58 -2.46 0.67
C GLY A 111 5.87 -2.71 -0.66
N GLY A 112 5.06 -1.75 -1.12
CA GLY A 112 4.37 -1.83 -2.39
C GLY A 112 5.29 -1.70 -3.60
N GLU A 113 4.92 -2.35 -4.68
CA GLU A 113 5.59 -2.27 -5.97
C GLU A 113 4.56 -1.84 -7.02
N LEU A 114 4.94 -0.89 -7.88
CA LEU A 114 4.04 -0.41 -8.93
C LEU A 114 3.91 -1.46 -10.02
N GLU A 115 2.71 -1.97 -10.22
CA GLU A 115 2.38 -2.83 -11.36
C GLU A 115 1.05 -2.38 -11.98
N ALA A 116 0.62 -3.06 -13.03
CA ALA A 116 -0.72 -2.87 -13.61
C ALA A 116 -1.83 -3.20 -12.60
N ASP A 117 -3.06 -2.81 -12.91
CA ASP A 117 -4.27 -3.14 -12.15
C ASP A 117 -4.26 -2.63 -10.69
N ALA A 118 -4.46 -3.52 -9.72
CA ALA A 118 -4.74 -3.16 -8.34
C ALA A 118 -3.65 -2.25 -7.70
N PRO A 119 -2.34 -2.54 -7.84
CA PRO A 119 -1.28 -1.60 -7.50
C PRO A 119 -1.46 -0.20 -8.07
N ASN A 120 -1.70 -0.07 -9.39
CA ASN A 120 -1.88 1.24 -10.04
C ASN A 120 -3.14 1.98 -9.54
N TYR A 121 -4.27 1.28 -9.38
CA TYR A 121 -5.49 1.86 -8.82
C TYR A 121 -5.27 2.37 -7.40
N TYR A 122 -4.51 1.62 -6.60
CA TYR A 122 -4.19 1.97 -5.23
C TYR A 122 -3.24 3.18 -5.15
N GLN A 123 -2.20 3.22 -5.98
CA GLN A 123 -1.31 4.39 -6.07
C GLN A 123 -2.09 5.65 -6.47
N THR A 124 -3.02 5.53 -7.43
CA THR A 124 -3.91 6.63 -7.81
C THR A 124 -4.75 7.14 -6.62
N LEU A 125 -5.26 6.22 -5.78
CA LEU A 125 -5.97 6.59 -4.55
C LEU A 125 -5.05 7.33 -3.56
N LEU A 126 -3.79 6.93 -3.42
CA LEU A 126 -2.84 7.61 -2.55
C LEU A 126 -2.58 9.05 -2.98
N HIS A 127 -2.33 9.28 -4.28
CA HIS A 127 -2.17 10.64 -4.81
C HIS A 127 -3.40 11.49 -4.54
N LYS A 128 -4.61 10.99 -4.88
CA LYS A 128 -5.86 11.70 -4.57
C LYS A 128 -6.01 12.00 -3.09
N THR A 129 -5.66 11.05 -2.22
CA THR A 129 -5.76 11.24 -0.77
C THR A 129 -4.76 12.28 -0.27
N MET A 130 -3.53 12.28 -0.76
CA MET A 130 -2.51 13.26 -0.39
C MET A 130 -2.92 14.70 -0.75
N TRP A 131 -3.71 14.90 -1.81
CA TRP A 131 -4.26 16.21 -2.15
C TRP A 131 -5.35 16.69 -1.19
N HIS A 132 -6.14 15.77 -0.61
CA HIS A 132 -7.30 16.12 0.21
C HIS A 132 -7.11 15.96 1.71
N ARG A 133 -6.16 15.11 2.12
CA ARG A 133 -5.90 14.71 3.52
C ARG A 133 -4.39 14.67 3.81
N MET A 134 -3.66 15.66 3.28
CA MET A 134 -2.19 15.76 3.35
C MET A 134 -1.65 15.58 4.77
N ASP A 135 -2.18 16.32 5.74
CA ASP A 135 -1.69 16.30 7.12
C ASP A 135 -1.83 14.91 7.75
N GLY A 136 -2.96 14.23 7.51
CA GLY A 136 -3.19 12.88 8.00
C GLY A 136 -2.28 11.83 7.36
N MET A 137 -1.97 11.98 6.08
CA MET A 137 -1.01 11.13 5.37
C MET A 137 0.40 11.36 5.90
N LEU A 138 0.87 12.61 5.98
CA LEU A 138 2.21 12.93 6.45
C LEU A 138 2.42 12.56 7.92
N GLU A 139 1.41 12.75 8.78
CA GLU A 139 1.46 12.29 10.18
C GLU A 139 1.56 10.76 10.26
N ALA A 140 0.87 10.03 9.39
CA ALA A 140 0.96 8.57 9.37
C ALA A 140 2.35 8.09 8.89
N ILE A 141 2.90 8.72 7.84
CA ILE A 141 4.22 8.38 7.29
C ILE A 141 5.33 8.75 8.29
N SER A 142 5.26 9.91 8.93
CA SER A 142 6.30 10.38 9.87
C SER A 142 6.46 9.49 11.10
N LYS A 143 5.44 8.69 11.43
CA LYS A 143 5.45 7.72 12.54
C LYS A 143 6.03 6.36 12.15
N LEU A 144 6.29 6.11 10.86
CA LEU A 144 6.94 4.89 10.40
C LEU A 144 8.43 4.87 10.76
N ARG A 145 9.03 3.68 10.74
CA ARG A 145 10.50 3.56 10.78
C ARG A 145 11.08 4.07 9.45
N LYS A 146 12.29 4.64 9.45
CA LYS A 146 12.94 5.21 8.25
C LYS A 146 12.91 4.30 7.02
N GLY A 147 13.16 3.00 7.20
CA GLY A 147 13.08 2.02 6.11
C GLY A 147 11.66 1.91 5.51
N HIS A 148 10.63 1.91 6.35
CA HIS A 148 9.24 1.86 5.91
C HIS A 148 8.76 3.19 5.31
N GLN A 149 9.30 4.33 5.75
CA GLN A 149 9.09 5.63 5.10
C GLN A 149 9.61 5.58 3.66
N MET A 150 10.83 5.10 3.46
CA MET A 150 11.42 4.93 2.13
C MET A 150 10.58 4.00 1.27
N GLN A 151 10.14 2.85 1.80
CA GLN A 151 9.28 1.91 1.07
C GLN A 151 7.94 2.54 0.65
N PHE A 152 7.30 3.32 1.52
CA PHE A 152 6.07 4.04 1.16
C PHE A 152 6.34 5.02 0.02
N TRP A 153 7.39 5.85 0.13
CA TRP A 153 7.69 6.84 -0.90
C TRP A 153 8.19 6.24 -2.20
N GLN A 154 8.90 5.12 -2.14
CA GLN A 154 9.26 4.33 -3.32
C GLN A 154 8.00 3.98 -4.09
N PHE A 155 7.02 3.34 -3.45
CA PHE A 155 5.77 2.98 -4.11
C PHE A 155 5.01 4.22 -4.60
N TYR A 156 4.94 5.27 -3.77
CA TYR A 156 4.21 6.49 -4.09
C TYR A 156 4.77 7.23 -5.31
N TRP A 157 6.10 7.28 -5.47
CA TRP A 157 6.74 7.99 -6.57
C TRP A 157 7.10 7.12 -7.76
N SER A 158 7.05 5.78 -7.62
CA SER A 158 7.28 4.86 -8.72
C SER A 158 6.46 5.26 -9.94
N ASN A 159 7.12 5.44 -11.07
CA ASN A 159 6.46 5.86 -12.29
C ASN A 159 7.32 5.47 -13.51
N PRO A 160 6.75 4.82 -14.54
CA PRO A 160 7.54 4.31 -15.66
C PRO A 160 8.20 5.42 -16.50
N VAL A 161 7.51 6.54 -16.66
CA VAL A 161 7.93 7.65 -17.53
C VAL A 161 7.61 8.99 -16.89
N LYS A 162 8.47 10.00 -17.05
CA LYS A 162 8.26 11.35 -16.51
C LYS A 162 6.82 11.88 -16.67
N SER A 163 6.32 12.51 -15.62
CA SER A 163 5.00 13.15 -15.56
C SER A 163 5.08 14.51 -14.89
N LYS A 164 4.76 15.57 -15.66
CA LYS A 164 4.71 16.95 -15.16
C LYS A 164 3.74 17.11 -13.98
N GLN A 165 2.67 16.32 -13.93
CA GLN A 165 1.72 16.32 -12.82
C GLN A 165 2.40 15.84 -11.52
N ILE A 166 3.15 14.74 -11.60
CA ILE A 166 3.87 14.16 -10.47
C ILE A 166 5.00 15.09 -10.01
N GLU A 167 5.75 15.71 -10.92
CA GLU A 167 6.72 16.77 -10.61
C GLU A 167 6.08 17.96 -9.88
N THR A 168 4.90 18.39 -10.32
CA THR A 168 4.17 19.49 -9.69
C THR A 168 3.77 19.13 -8.26
N GLU A 169 3.29 17.91 -8.06
CA GLU A 169 2.91 17.41 -6.73
C GLU A 169 4.12 17.30 -5.80
N TYR A 170 5.24 16.74 -6.28
CA TYR A 170 6.49 16.67 -5.53
C TYR A 170 6.96 18.06 -5.06
N ASN A 171 7.02 19.02 -5.97
CA ASN A 171 7.43 20.39 -5.64
C ASN A 171 6.48 21.04 -4.64
N ARG A 172 5.17 20.79 -4.76
CA ARG A 172 4.16 21.27 -3.80
C ARG A 172 4.39 20.68 -2.41
N LEU A 173 4.53 19.35 -2.30
CA LEU A 173 4.71 18.67 -1.03
C LEU A 173 5.99 19.12 -0.33
N LEU A 174 7.09 19.20 -1.07
CA LEU A 174 8.37 19.66 -0.54
C LEU A 174 8.26 21.09 -0.01
N LYS A 175 7.72 22.02 -0.81
CA LYS A 175 7.59 23.43 -0.44
C LYS A 175 6.73 23.62 0.80
N LEU A 176 5.62 22.90 0.92
CA LEU A 176 4.66 23.08 2.02
C LEU A 176 5.16 22.47 3.34
N ASN A 177 5.99 21.43 3.29
CA ASN A 177 6.23 20.58 4.45
C ASN A 177 7.69 20.48 4.89
N ILE A 178 8.63 21.15 4.20
CA ILE A 178 10.05 21.08 4.55
C ILE A 178 10.34 21.56 5.98
N ASP A 179 9.60 22.55 6.49
CA ASP A 179 9.80 23.08 7.83
C ASP A 179 9.13 22.22 8.91
N ALA A 180 7.94 21.67 8.63
CA ALA A 180 7.18 20.86 9.58
C ALA A 180 7.68 19.40 9.65
N TYR A 181 8.16 18.86 8.54
CA TYR A 181 8.60 17.46 8.40
C TYR A 181 9.95 17.36 7.65
N PRO A 182 11.03 18.00 8.13
CA PRO A 182 12.30 18.08 7.40
C PRO A 182 12.92 16.71 7.07
N GLU A 183 12.93 15.80 8.04
CA GLU A 183 13.47 14.44 7.84
C GLU A 183 12.60 13.60 6.89
N GLU A 184 11.27 13.78 6.93
CA GLU A 184 10.36 13.09 6.02
C GLU A 184 10.55 13.58 4.59
N MET A 185 10.62 14.90 4.40
CA MET A 185 10.83 15.50 3.08
C MET A 185 12.18 15.14 2.49
N LYS A 186 13.21 14.92 3.33
CA LYS A 186 14.49 14.36 2.90
C LYS A 186 14.34 12.94 2.35
N THR A 187 13.62 12.07 3.06
CA THR A 187 13.36 10.69 2.60
C THR A 187 12.52 10.69 1.32
N MET A 188 11.45 11.49 1.27
CA MET A 188 10.59 11.69 0.10
C MET A 188 11.40 12.15 -1.12
N LYS A 189 12.31 13.11 -0.95
CA LYS A 189 13.18 13.61 -2.02
C LYS A 189 14.08 12.51 -2.58
N ILE A 190 14.72 11.72 -1.72
CA ILE A 190 15.56 10.59 -2.16
C ILE A 190 14.69 9.59 -2.93
N ALA A 191 13.53 9.22 -2.42
CA ALA A 191 12.65 8.30 -3.15
C ALA A 191 12.23 8.86 -4.53
N PHE A 192 11.87 10.13 -4.61
CA PHE A 192 11.53 10.78 -5.88
C PHE A 192 12.70 10.73 -6.87
N GLU A 193 13.92 11.06 -6.44
CA GLU A 193 15.12 11.03 -7.28
C GLU A 193 15.41 9.66 -7.90
N TYR A 194 15.06 8.57 -7.21
CA TYR A 194 15.37 7.21 -7.65
C TYR A 194 14.22 6.50 -8.37
N PHE A 195 12.96 6.83 -8.06
CA PHE A 195 11.80 6.04 -8.51
C PHE A 195 10.84 6.76 -9.46
N TYR A 196 10.96 8.09 -9.64
CA TYR A 196 10.03 8.89 -10.45
C TYR A 196 10.12 8.67 -11.98
N ASP A 197 11.21 8.11 -12.49
CA ASP A 197 11.44 7.94 -13.92
C ASP A 197 12.31 6.71 -14.18
N GLY A 198 11.78 5.74 -14.93
CA GLY A 198 12.54 4.57 -15.33
C GLY A 198 12.32 3.29 -14.50
N VAL A 199 11.30 3.27 -13.64
CA VAL A 199 10.96 2.06 -12.86
C VAL A 199 9.96 1.21 -13.64
N ASN A 200 10.17 -0.12 -13.64
CA ASN A 200 9.27 -1.09 -14.27
C ASN A 200 9.07 -0.85 -15.78
N ILE A 201 10.14 -0.45 -16.47
CA ILE A 201 10.19 -0.40 -17.94
C ILE A 201 10.52 -1.79 -18.49
N ASP A 202 9.68 -2.29 -19.39
CA ASP A 202 10.00 -3.45 -20.22
C ASP A 202 11.06 -3.06 -21.26
N GLY A 203 12.29 -3.59 -21.14
CA GLY A 203 13.38 -3.30 -22.09
C GLY A 203 14.81 -3.38 -21.56
N GLY A 204 14.99 -3.57 -20.25
CA GLY A 204 16.29 -3.76 -19.60
C GLY A 204 16.67 -2.65 -18.62
N PHE A 205 17.54 -2.98 -17.66
CA PHE A 205 17.88 -2.12 -16.51
C PHE A 205 19.10 -1.23 -16.73
N SER A 206 19.71 -1.30 -17.92
CA SER A 206 20.93 -0.58 -18.25
C SER A 206 20.62 0.79 -18.83
N LYS A 207 21.28 1.82 -18.31
CA LYS A 207 21.44 3.10 -19.02
C LYS A 207 22.51 2.85 -20.09
N GLU A 208 22.12 2.65 -21.34
CA GLU A 208 23.08 2.67 -22.46
C GLU A 208 23.87 4.00 -22.48
#